data_AF-A0A0R3FB55-F1
#
_entry.id   AF-A0A0R3FB55-F1
#
_cell.length_a   1.000
_cell.length_b   1.000
_cell.length_c   1.000
_cell.angle_alpha   90.00
_cell.angle_beta   90.00
_cell.angle_gamma   90.00
#
_symmetry.space_group_name_H-M   'P 1'
#
loop_
_entity.id
_entity.type
_entity.pdbx_description
1 polymer ?
#
loop_
_entity_poly.entity_id
_entity_poly.type
_entity_poly.pdbx_seq_one_letter_code
_entity_poly.pdbx_strand_id
1 'polypeptide(L)'
;MLSGAPPLWKPDSDRFNHVLIKNARGHLWFECAEVRFSRPEIWFTALEALAPERRRTFEAPQGDLLLPEVGNRGFVRALASQDEADGWTVVQDGVYRFAVDLWRGEAVRVRIVLAEYLAAEVTWPNDGRTD
;
A
#
# COMPACT_ATOMS: atom_id res chain seq x y z
N MET A 1 15.02 17.09 -32.72
CA MET A 1 15.80 16.85 -31.50
C MET A 1 15.41 17.92 -30.50
N LEU A 2 14.58 17.60 -29.49
CA LEU A 2 14.22 18.58 -28.47
C LEU A 2 15.39 18.72 -27.49
N SER A 3 15.84 19.96 -27.37
CA SER A 3 16.94 20.43 -26.52
C SER A 3 16.61 20.28 -25.03
N GLY A 4 17.43 19.52 -24.31
CA GLY A 4 18.21 19.97 -23.15
C GLY A 4 17.56 20.69 -21.95
N ALA A 5 16.24 20.79 -21.81
CA ALA A 5 15.64 21.34 -20.60
C ALA A 5 15.45 20.24 -19.55
N PRO A 6 16.02 20.35 -18.33
CA PRO A 6 15.63 19.45 -17.25
C PRO A 6 14.13 19.56 -17.00
N PRO A 7 13.44 18.49 -16.56
CA PRO A 7 12.03 18.57 -16.27
C PRO A 7 11.77 19.73 -15.29
N LEU A 8 10.82 20.59 -15.65
CA LEU A 8 10.51 21.87 -14.98
C LEU A 8 10.06 21.70 -13.51
N TRP A 9 9.85 20.46 -13.07
CA TRP A 9 9.41 20.09 -11.74
C TRP A 9 10.12 18.82 -11.28
N LYS A 10 10.75 18.90 -10.10
CA LYS A 10 11.31 17.75 -9.39
C LYS A 10 10.51 17.58 -8.10
N PRO A 11 9.82 16.45 -7.90
CA PRO A 11 9.14 16.21 -6.63
C PRO A 11 10.15 16.23 -5.49
N ASP A 12 9.76 16.85 -4.38
CA ASP A 12 10.48 16.70 -3.12
C ASP A 12 10.25 15.28 -2.61
N SER A 13 11.19 14.39 -2.95
CA SER A 13 11.11 12.97 -2.61
C SER A 13 11.03 12.74 -1.10
N ASP A 14 11.64 13.59 -0.27
CA ASP A 14 11.64 13.42 1.19
C ASP A 14 10.27 13.74 1.77
N ARG A 15 9.66 14.85 1.32
CA ARG A 15 8.29 15.18 1.72
C ARG A 15 7.31 14.12 1.24
N PHE A 16 7.50 13.60 0.04
CA PHE A 16 6.65 12.54 -0.51
C PHE A 16 6.73 11.25 0.30
N ASN A 17 7.96 10.83 0.63
CA ASN A 17 8.21 9.68 1.48
C ASN A 17 7.53 9.83 2.85
N HIS A 18 7.61 11.00 3.48
CA HIS A 18 6.93 11.23 4.76
C HIS A 18 5.41 11.06 4.68
N VAL A 19 4.78 11.55 3.61
CA VAL A 19 3.34 11.40 3.40
C VAL A 19 2.97 9.93 3.20
N LEU A 20 3.71 9.21 2.36
CA LEU A 20 3.46 7.79 2.10
C LEU A 20 3.63 6.94 3.37
N ILE A 21 4.70 7.15 4.16
CA ILE A 21 4.90 6.44 5.42
C ILE A 21 3.75 6.72 6.39
N LYS A 22 3.35 7.99 6.54
CA LYS A 22 2.27 8.39 7.44
C LYS A 22 0.96 7.70 7.05
N ASN A 23 0.61 7.77 5.77
CA ASN A 23 -0.61 7.15 5.26
C ASN A 23 -0.58 5.64 5.45
N ALA A 24 0.52 4.99 5.08
CA ALA A 24 0.67 3.56 5.20
C ALA A 24 0.57 3.08 6.66
N ARG A 25 1.18 3.79 7.62
CA ARG A 25 1.01 3.48 9.05
C ARG A 25 -0.43 3.66 9.53
N GLY A 26 -1.11 4.72 9.07
CA GLY A 26 -2.52 4.95 9.38
C GLY A 26 -3.41 3.83 8.86
N HIS A 27 -3.16 3.35 7.65
CA HIS A 27 -3.89 2.24 7.03
C HIS A 27 -3.65 0.91 7.74
N LEU A 28 -2.40 0.61 8.08
CA LEU A 28 -2.06 -0.58 8.85
C LEU A 28 -2.76 -0.57 10.22
N TRP A 29 -2.76 0.56 10.91
CA TRP A 29 -3.49 0.72 12.17
C TRP A 29 -4.99 0.57 11.99
N PHE A 30 -5.57 1.17 10.95
CA PHE A 30 -6.99 1.10 10.67
C PHE A 30 -7.46 -0.34 10.37
N GLU A 31 -6.68 -1.09 9.59
CA GLU A 31 -7.03 -2.45 9.18
C GLU A 31 -6.76 -3.49 10.27
N CYS A 32 -5.57 -3.42 10.86
CA CYS A 32 -4.99 -4.50 11.66
C CYS A 32 -4.77 -4.11 13.12
N ALA A 33 -5.01 -2.85 13.51
CA ALA A 33 -4.61 -2.30 14.82
C ALA A 33 -3.11 -2.46 15.11
N GLU A 34 -2.28 -2.50 14.07
CA GLU A 34 -0.85 -2.76 14.15
C GLU A 34 -0.03 -1.48 13.91
N VAL A 35 1.12 -1.35 14.59
CA VAL A 35 2.06 -0.25 14.41
C VAL A 35 3.47 -0.75 14.10
N ARG A 36 4.00 -0.33 12.95
CA ARG A 36 5.41 -0.57 12.57
C ARG A 36 6.24 0.71 12.70
N PHE A 37 7.17 0.70 13.65
CA PHE A 37 8.06 1.84 13.96
C PHE A 37 9.34 1.85 13.13
N SER A 38 9.78 0.67 12.66
CA SER A 38 10.94 0.55 11.79
C SER A 38 10.77 1.37 10.51
N ARG A 39 11.90 1.74 9.90
CA ARG A 39 11.92 2.48 8.65
C ARG A 39 11.49 1.53 7.52
N PRO A 40 10.42 1.83 6.76
CA PRO A 40 10.02 1.01 5.64
C PRO A 40 10.86 1.30 4.40
N GLU A 41 10.80 0.36 3.46
CA GLU A 41 11.13 0.59 2.06
C GLU A 41 9.94 1.23 1.36
N ILE A 42 10.21 2.19 0.47
CA ILE A 42 9.19 2.95 -0.24
C ILE A 42 9.47 2.85 -1.72
N TRP A 43 8.44 2.52 -2.48
CA TRP A 43 8.46 2.56 -3.92
C TRP A 43 7.22 3.30 -4.42
N PHE A 44 7.37 4.10 -5.47
CA PHE A 44 6.25 4.74 -6.14
C PHE A 44 6.57 5.06 -7.59
N THR A 45 5.54 5.11 -8.42
CA THR A 45 5.61 5.52 -9.83
C THR A 45 4.22 5.94 -10.32
N ALA A 46 4.14 6.45 -11.55
CA ALA A 46 2.85 6.58 -12.23
C ALA A 46 2.28 5.18 -12.52
N LEU A 47 1.01 4.93 -12.18
CA LEU A 47 0.31 3.67 -12.40
C LEU A 47 0.39 3.23 -13.86
N GLU A 48 0.21 4.17 -14.79
CA GLU A 48 0.32 3.94 -16.24
C GLU A 48 1.75 3.65 -16.72
N ALA A 49 2.78 3.93 -15.90
CA ALA A 49 4.17 3.59 -16.22
C ALA A 49 4.56 2.16 -15.80
N LEU A 50 3.65 1.42 -15.15
CA LEU A 50 3.89 0.02 -14.83
C LEU A 50 3.81 -0.86 -16.08
N ALA A 51 4.77 -1.78 -16.22
CA ALA A 51 4.63 -2.87 -17.18
C ALA A 51 3.35 -3.67 -16.89
N PRO A 52 2.63 -4.18 -17.90
CA PRO A 52 1.31 -4.81 -17.73
C PRO A 52 1.27 -5.90 -16.66
N GLU A 53 2.32 -6.72 -16.58
CA GLU A 53 2.48 -7.82 -15.66
C GLU A 53 2.69 -7.32 -14.23
N ARG A 54 3.50 -6.26 -14.08
CA ARG A 54 3.70 -5.62 -12.77
C ARG A 54 2.42 -4.91 -12.31
N ARG A 55 1.70 -4.27 -13.23
CA ARG A 55 0.41 -3.64 -12.93
C ARG A 55 -0.59 -4.68 -12.46
N ARG A 56 -0.72 -5.81 -13.16
CA ARG A 56 -1.61 -6.91 -12.76
C ARG A 56 -1.30 -7.40 -11.35
N THR A 57 -0.02 -7.64 -11.02
CA THR A 57 0.37 -8.06 -9.67
C THR A 57 0.12 -6.99 -8.61
N PHE A 58 0.34 -5.73 -8.94
CA PHE A 58 0.08 -4.61 -8.03
C PHE A 58 -1.42 -4.42 -7.78
N GLU A 59 -2.25 -4.53 -8.82
CA GLU A 59 -3.71 -4.34 -8.78
C GLU A 59 -4.47 -5.53 -8.22
N ALA A 60 -3.81 -6.69 -8.05
CA ALA A 60 -4.36 -7.87 -7.41
C ALA A 60 -3.75 -8.07 -6.01
N PRO A 61 -4.21 -7.32 -4.98
CA PRO A 61 -3.82 -7.60 -3.61
C PRO A 61 -4.01 -9.05 -3.20
N GLN A 62 -2.97 -9.58 -2.55
CA GLN A 62 -2.94 -10.94 -2.07
C GLN A 62 -2.46 -10.88 -0.63
N GLY A 63 -3.40 -10.95 0.31
CA GLY A 63 -3.09 -11.36 1.67
C GLY A 63 -3.08 -12.88 1.72
N ASP A 64 -2.08 -13.46 2.37
CA ASP A 64 -2.26 -14.83 2.86
C ASP A 64 -3.47 -14.82 3.81
N LEU A 65 -4.24 -15.91 3.86
CA LEU A 65 -5.31 -16.16 4.84
C LEU A 65 -4.77 -16.32 6.27
N LEU A 66 -3.95 -15.38 6.72
CA LEU A 66 -3.74 -15.11 8.13
C LEU A 66 -4.98 -14.37 8.59
N LEU A 67 -5.83 -15.06 9.35
CA LEU A 67 -6.92 -14.40 10.05
C LEU A 67 -6.29 -13.36 10.97
N PRO A 68 -6.53 -12.06 10.73
CA PRO A 68 -6.05 -11.02 11.63
C PRO A 68 -6.66 -11.21 13.02
N GLU A 69 -6.16 -10.47 14.02
CA GLU A 69 -6.74 -10.50 15.37
C GLU A 69 -8.27 -10.35 15.35
N VAL A 70 -8.96 -11.18 16.14
CA VAL A 70 -10.41 -11.19 16.22
C VAL A 70 -10.90 -9.79 16.62
N GLY A 71 -11.79 -9.23 15.81
CA GLY A 71 -12.42 -7.93 16.07
C GLY A 71 -11.78 -6.75 15.36
N ASN A 72 -10.67 -6.93 14.63
CA ASN A 72 -10.18 -5.89 13.72
C ASN A 72 -10.93 -5.92 12.37
N ARG A 73 -10.71 -4.88 11.56
CA ARG A 73 -11.43 -4.72 10.29
C ARG A 73 -10.97 -5.73 9.25
N GLY A 74 -9.67 -6.05 9.22
CA GLY A 74 -9.13 -7.10 8.35
C GLY A 74 -9.80 -8.45 8.59
N PHE A 75 -10.07 -8.81 9.85
CA PHE A 75 -10.77 -10.04 10.24
C PHE A 75 -12.22 -10.04 9.75
N VAL A 76 -12.94 -8.94 9.94
CA VAL A 76 -14.31 -8.81 9.44
C VAL A 76 -14.35 -8.93 7.92
N ARG A 77 -13.43 -8.30 7.18
CA ARG A 77 -13.34 -8.41 5.71
C ARG A 77 -13.06 -9.84 5.26
N ALA A 78 -12.08 -10.48 5.89
CA ALA A 78 -11.70 -11.86 5.57
C ALA A 78 -12.87 -12.84 5.74
N LEU A 79 -13.75 -12.60 6.71
CA LEU A 79 -14.93 -13.45 6.97
C LEU A 79 -16.19 -13.03 6.20
N ALA A 80 -16.41 -11.73 6.01
CA ALA A 80 -17.62 -11.23 5.41
C ALA A 80 -17.65 -11.51 3.91
N SER A 81 -16.51 -11.57 3.22
CA SER A 81 -16.45 -11.74 1.75
C SER A 81 -17.38 -10.78 1.01
N GLN A 82 -17.68 -9.61 1.60
CA GLN A 82 -18.66 -8.66 1.07
C GLN A 82 -17.94 -7.46 0.43
N ASP A 83 -18.12 -7.34 -0.89
CA ASP A 83 -18.17 -6.11 -1.67
C ASP A 83 -17.04 -5.08 -1.54
N GLU A 84 -15.80 -5.51 -1.27
CA GLU A 84 -14.62 -4.69 -1.52
C GLU A 84 -13.83 -5.24 -2.70
N ALA A 85 -13.62 -4.38 -3.70
CA ALA A 85 -12.99 -4.68 -4.98
C ALA A 85 -11.64 -5.39 -4.79
N ASP A 86 -11.61 -6.71 -4.96
CA ASP A 86 -10.41 -7.53 -5.05
C ASP A 86 -9.30 -7.18 -4.02
N GLY A 87 -9.67 -6.98 -2.75
CA GLY A 87 -8.73 -6.71 -1.65
C GLY A 87 -8.32 -5.24 -1.47
N TRP A 88 -8.97 -4.30 -2.16
CA TRP A 88 -8.81 -2.86 -1.95
C TRP A 88 -9.86 -2.29 -1.00
N THR A 89 -9.42 -1.49 -0.03
CA THR A 89 -10.25 -0.55 0.70
C THR A 89 -10.36 0.74 -0.13
N VAL A 90 -11.56 1.04 -0.65
CA VAL A 90 -11.83 2.26 -1.42
C VAL A 90 -12.26 3.38 -0.48
N VAL A 91 -11.40 4.39 -0.30
CA VAL A 91 -11.69 5.56 0.55
C VAL A 91 -12.54 6.58 -0.19
N GLN A 92 -12.20 6.82 -1.45
CA GLN A 92 -12.96 7.67 -2.37
C GLN A 92 -12.80 7.14 -3.79
N ASP A 93 -13.91 6.82 -4.44
CA ASP A 93 -13.91 6.26 -5.79
C ASP A 93 -13.12 7.13 -6.79
N GLY A 94 -12.26 6.49 -7.58
CA GLY A 94 -11.34 7.12 -8.53
C GLY A 94 -10.28 8.07 -7.94
N VAL A 95 -10.25 8.26 -6.62
CA VAL A 95 -9.36 9.25 -5.98
C VAL A 95 -8.41 8.60 -4.97
N TYR A 96 -8.89 7.67 -4.16
CA TYR A 96 -8.04 7.06 -3.15
C TYR A 96 -8.51 5.65 -2.79
N ARG A 97 -7.62 4.69 -2.98
CA ARG A 97 -7.75 3.33 -2.50
C ARG A 97 -6.43 2.83 -1.95
N PHE A 98 -6.51 1.92 -1.00
CA PHE A 98 -5.34 1.25 -0.43
C PHE A 98 -5.63 -0.22 -0.18
N ALA A 99 -4.57 -1.02 -0.07
CA ALA A 99 -4.65 -2.41 0.31
C ALA A 99 -3.54 -2.71 1.31
N VAL A 100 -3.80 -3.63 2.23
CA VAL A 100 -2.81 -4.11 3.21
C VAL A 100 -2.60 -5.59 2.96
N ASP A 101 -1.38 -5.96 2.55
CA ASP A 101 -0.97 -7.35 2.46
C ASP A 101 -0.21 -7.75 3.72
N LEU A 102 -0.60 -8.91 4.25
CA LEU A 102 0.09 -9.59 5.34
C LEU A 102 0.57 -10.94 4.81
N TRP A 103 1.87 -11.21 4.92
CA TRP A 103 2.46 -12.51 4.56
C TRP A 103 2.88 -13.31 5.80
N ARG A 104 2.95 -14.64 5.64
CA ARG A 104 3.60 -15.51 6.64
C ARG A 104 5.02 -15.03 6.92
N GLY A 105 5.31 -14.71 8.18
CA GLY A 105 6.59 -14.17 8.61
C GLY A 105 6.61 -12.65 8.75
N GLU A 106 5.48 -12.01 9.07
CA GLU A 106 5.36 -10.61 9.54
C GLU A 106 5.79 -9.50 8.58
N ALA A 107 6.14 -9.81 7.33
CA ALA A 107 6.32 -8.78 6.32
C ALA A 107 4.97 -8.13 6.02
N VAL A 108 4.93 -6.80 6.08
CA VAL A 108 3.73 -6.00 5.82
C VAL A 108 3.97 -5.13 4.61
N ARG A 109 3.01 -5.09 3.68
CA ARG A 109 3.01 -4.11 2.59
C ARG A 109 1.69 -3.37 2.55
N VAL A 110 1.78 -2.07 2.42
CA VAL A 110 0.63 -1.21 2.14
C VAL A 110 0.76 -0.71 0.72
N ARG A 111 -0.22 -1.03 -0.12
CA ARG A 111 -0.38 -0.47 -1.46
C ARG A 111 -1.28 0.75 -1.39
N ILE A 112 -0.95 1.78 -2.15
CA ILE A 112 -1.71 3.02 -2.25
C ILE A 112 -1.87 3.37 -3.73
N VAL A 113 -3.10 3.71 -4.12
CA VAL A 113 -3.39 4.37 -5.40
C VAL A 113 -4.04 5.71 -5.11
N LEU A 114 -3.45 6.78 -5.66
CA LEU A 114 -3.99 8.15 -5.58
C LEU A 114 -4.35 8.66 -6.97
N ALA A 115 -5.59 9.13 -7.11
CA ALA A 115 -6.20 9.69 -8.32
C ALA A 115 -6.09 8.79 -9.56
N GLU A 116 -6.05 7.46 -9.36
CA GLU A 116 -5.73 6.45 -10.40
C GLU A 116 -4.47 6.78 -11.22
N TYR A 117 -3.58 7.60 -10.65
CA TYR A 117 -2.38 8.10 -11.30
C TYR A 117 -1.13 7.63 -10.60
N LEU A 118 -1.07 7.75 -9.27
CA LEU A 118 0.10 7.37 -8.50
C LEU A 118 -0.11 5.97 -7.92
N ALA A 119 0.82 5.06 -8.22
CA ALA A 119 0.96 3.78 -7.52
C ALA A 119 2.11 3.89 -6.50
N ALA A 120 1.88 3.45 -5.27
CA ALA A 120 2.90 3.39 -4.24
C ALA A 120 2.81 2.11 -3.41
N GLU A 121 3.95 1.62 -2.96
CA GLU A 121 4.11 0.52 -2.01
C GLU A 121 4.99 0.99 -0.86
N VAL A 122 4.54 0.73 0.38
CA VAL A 122 5.33 0.92 1.59
C VAL A 122 5.45 -0.44 2.25
N THR A 123 6.69 -0.93 2.38
CA THR A 123 6.97 -2.30 2.85
C THR A 123 7.80 -2.26 4.13
N TRP A 124 7.37 -2.99 5.14
CA TRP A 124 8.16 -3.29 6.31
C TRP A 124 8.69 -4.73 6.21
N PRO A 125 10.02 -4.93 6.30
CA PRO A 125 10.56 -6.27 6.45
C PRO A 125 10.19 -6.80 7.84
N ASN A 126 10.22 -8.13 7.99
CA ASN A 126 10.07 -8.79 9.28
C ASN A 126 11.05 -8.18 10.29
N ASP A 127 10.54 -7.62 11.39
CA ASP A 127 11.34 -7.02 12.45
C ASP A 127 11.65 -7.99 13.61
N GLY A 128 11.27 -9.26 13.46
CA GLY A 128 11.61 -10.35 14.37
C GLY A 128 10.90 -10.28 15.72
N ARG A 129 9.82 -9.50 15.85
CA ARG A 129 8.99 -9.50 17.06
C ARG A 129 8.15 -10.77 17.14
N THR A 130 8.78 -11.80 17.68
CA THR A 130 8.08 -12.92 18.30
C THR A 130 7.34 -12.39 19.52
N ASP A 131 6.03 -12.31 19.40
CA ASP A 131 5.06 -12.32 20.51
C ASP A 131 5.26 -13.55 21.42
#